data_AF-A0A5Q4E662-F1
#
_entry.id   AF-A0A5Q4E662-F1
#
_cell.length_a   1.000
_cell.length_b   1.000
_cell.length_c   1.000
_cell.angle_alpha   90.00
_cell.angle_beta   90.00
_cell.angle_gamma   90.00
#
_symmetry.space_group_name_H-M   'P 1'
#
loop_
_entity.id
_entity.type
_entity.pdbx_description
1 polymer ?
#
loop_
_entity_poly.entity_id
_entity_poly.type
_entity_poly.pdbx_seq_one_letter_code
_entity_poly.pdbx_strand_id
1 'polypeptide(L)'
;DPGIFRVFNQFTEMFSVGDLALMVKKAGNTLGLDVEINHMDNPRVEAEEHYFNAKNTNLLELGLQPHLLSDSLLDSLLNFAVKYKGRVDKNQILPKVQWRRD
;
A
#
# COMPACT_ATOMS: atom_id res chain seq x y z
N ASP A 1 -14.25 -38.52 -9.85
CA ASP A 1 -13.37 -37.97 -8.80
C ASP A 1 -13.89 -36.65 -8.28
N PRO A 2 -13.71 -36.35 -6.98
CA PRO A 2 -13.93 -35.01 -6.44
C PRO A 2 -13.01 -33.99 -7.11
N GLY A 3 -13.47 -32.76 -7.26
CA GLY A 3 -12.71 -31.67 -7.88
C GLY A 3 -11.60 -31.09 -6.99
N ILE A 4 -10.73 -30.28 -7.58
CA ILE A 4 -9.64 -29.58 -6.88
C ILE A 4 -10.00 -28.11 -6.70
N PHE A 5 -9.88 -27.61 -5.47
CA PHE A 5 -10.02 -26.18 -5.15
C PHE A 5 -8.66 -25.61 -4.69
N ARG A 6 -8.03 -24.78 -5.52
CA ARG A 6 -6.73 -24.17 -5.23
C ARG A 6 -6.91 -22.81 -4.58
N VAL A 7 -6.09 -22.50 -3.57
CA VAL A 7 -6.04 -21.19 -2.91
C VAL A 7 -4.62 -20.66 -2.97
N PHE A 8 -4.44 -19.48 -3.57
CA PHE A 8 -3.14 -18.82 -3.69
C PHE A 8 -3.20 -17.46 -3.01
N ASN A 9 -2.19 -17.18 -2.19
CA ASN A 9 -1.98 -15.86 -1.62
C ASN A 9 -1.23 -15.00 -2.63
N GLN A 10 -1.92 -14.04 -3.25
CA GLN A 10 -1.38 -13.25 -4.35
C GLN A 10 -0.89 -11.88 -3.86
N PHE A 11 0.36 -11.85 -3.41
CA PHE A 11 1.15 -10.65 -3.15
C PHE A 11 2.64 -11.02 -3.25
N THR A 12 3.52 -10.03 -3.33
CA THR A 12 4.97 -10.23 -3.44
C THR A 12 5.73 -9.87 -2.18
N GLU A 13 5.28 -8.82 -1.48
CA GLU A 13 5.94 -8.24 -0.32
C GLU A 13 4.91 -7.87 0.76
N MET A 14 5.38 -7.71 2.00
CA MET A 14 4.58 -7.28 3.14
C MET A 14 5.17 -5.98 3.68
N PHE A 15 4.32 -4.97 3.88
CA PHE A 15 4.70 -3.67 4.44
C PHE A 15 3.71 -3.26 5.51
N SER A 16 4.19 -2.62 6.58
CA SER A 16 3.30 -1.86 7.45
C SER A 16 2.88 -0.54 6.78
N VAL A 17 1.81 0.08 7.28
CA VAL A 17 1.41 1.44 6.83
C VAL A 17 2.53 2.45 7.13
N GLY A 18 3.25 2.27 8.24
CA GLY A 18 4.40 3.11 8.61
C GLY A 18 5.55 3.00 7.61
N ASP A 19 5.89 1.77 7.17
CA ASP A 19 6.94 1.55 6.17
C ASP A 19 6.58 2.26 4.86
N LEU A 20 5.34 2.09 4.38
CA LEU A 20 4.87 2.76 3.16
C LEU A 20 4.93 4.29 3.29
N ALA A 21 4.51 4.84 4.43
CA ALA A 21 4.58 6.28 4.68
C ALA A 21 6.03 6.81 4.64
N LEU A 22 6.98 6.09 5.23
CA LEU A 22 8.39 6.44 5.21
C LEU A 22 9.00 6.31 3.80
N MET A 23 8.66 5.26 3.06
CA MET A 23 9.10 5.07 1.68
C MET A 23 8.61 6.20 0.76
N VAL A 24 7.33 6.55 0.84
CA VAL A 24 6.75 7.66 0.08
C VAL A 24 7.34 9.00 0.50
N LYS A 25 7.57 9.24 1.80
CA LYS A 25 8.22 10.46 2.28
C LYS A 25 9.64 10.58 1.73
N LYS A 26 10.43 9.51 1.79
CA LYS A 26 11.80 9.47 1.25
C LYS A 26 11.81 9.80 -0.24
N ALA A 27 10.97 9.11 -1.04
CA ALA A 27 10.89 9.35 -2.49
C ALA A 27 10.26 10.70 -2.87
N GLY A 28 9.33 11.24 -2.06
CA GLY A 28 8.80 12.58 -2.27
C GLY A 28 9.85 13.66 -2.02
N ASN A 29 10.64 13.51 -0.96
CA ASN A 29 11.70 14.44 -0.62
C ASN A 29 12.79 14.52 -1.70
N THR A 30 13.13 13.40 -2.36
CA THR A 30 14.09 13.40 -3.49
C THR A 30 13.55 14.17 -4.71
N LEU A 31 12.23 14.29 -4.84
CA LEU A 31 11.55 15.09 -5.86
C LEU A 31 11.30 16.55 -5.43
N GLY A 32 11.79 16.95 -4.25
CA GLY A 32 11.57 18.29 -3.70
C GLY A 32 10.13 18.54 -3.20
N LEU A 33 9.37 17.46 -2.94
CA LEU A 33 8.07 17.55 -2.27
C LEU A 33 8.29 17.57 -0.76
N ASP A 34 7.60 18.47 -0.06
CA ASP A 34 7.58 18.49 1.40
C ASP A 34 6.49 17.53 1.89
N VAL A 35 6.87 16.26 2.07
CA VAL A 35 5.93 15.20 2.48
C VAL A 35 5.86 15.09 4.00
N GLU A 36 4.68 15.42 4.53
CA GLU A 36 4.35 15.25 5.95
C GLU A 36 3.61 13.93 6.20
N ILE A 37 3.90 13.31 7.34
CA ILE A 37 3.17 12.12 7.81
C ILE A 37 2.27 12.58 8.95
N ASN A 38 0.96 12.42 8.75
CA ASN A 38 -0.06 12.77 9.73
C ASN A 38 -0.68 11.49 10.28
N HIS A 39 -0.80 11.42 11.61
CA HIS A 39 -1.57 10.39 12.29
C HIS A 39 -3.01 10.90 12.48
N MET A 40 -3.97 10.02 12.28
CA MET A 40 -5.39 10.35 12.44
C MET A 40 -6.11 9.22 13.18
N ASP A 41 -7.24 9.55 13.78
CA ASP A 41 -8.09 8.55 14.44
C ASP A 41 -8.52 7.50 13.41
N ASN A 42 -8.26 6.23 13.73
CA ASN A 42 -8.54 5.14 12.83
C ASN A 42 -10.06 4.95 12.71
N PRO A 43 -10.64 5.12 11.51
CA PRO A 43 -12.07 4.89 11.33
C PRO A 43 -12.46 3.41 11.40
N ARG A 44 -11.48 2.50 11.42
CA ARG A 44 -11.66 1.05 11.42
C ARG A 44 -11.46 0.47 12.82
N VAL A 45 -11.84 -0.78 12.97
CA VAL A 45 -11.63 -1.60 14.16
C VAL A 45 -10.74 -2.76 13.74
N GLU A 46 -9.44 -2.55 13.83
CA GLU A 46 -8.41 -3.51 13.44
C GLU A 46 -7.23 -3.46 14.41
N ALA A 47 -6.37 -4.48 14.39
CA ALA A 47 -5.15 -4.46 15.19
C ALA A 47 -4.10 -3.57 14.51
N GLU A 48 -3.82 -2.40 15.09
CA GLU A 48 -2.81 -1.47 14.55
C GLU A 48 -1.38 -2.01 14.67
N GLU A 49 -1.18 -2.93 15.62
CA GLU A 49 0.05 -3.71 15.78
C GLU A 49 -0.31 -5.20 15.89
N HIS A 50 0.24 -6.01 14.99
CA HIS A 50 0.03 -7.46 14.99
C HIS A 50 1.15 -8.20 14.26
N TYR A 51 1.36 -9.46 14.64
CA TYR A 51 2.25 -10.34 13.89
C TYR A 51 1.66 -10.66 12.50
N PHE A 52 2.46 -10.50 11.46
CA PHE A 52 2.06 -10.80 10.09
C PHE A 52 3.18 -11.51 9.33
N ASN A 53 2.93 -12.75 8.90
CA ASN A 53 3.87 -13.56 8.11
C ASN A 53 3.11 -14.53 7.20
N ALA A 54 2.48 -13.99 6.16
CA ALA A 54 1.68 -14.77 5.22
C ALA A 54 2.57 -15.45 4.16
N LYS A 55 2.34 -16.73 3.88
CA LYS A 55 3.07 -17.50 2.85
C LYS A 55 2.50 -17.22 1.44
N ASN A 56 3.35 -17.04 0.43
CA ASN A 56 2.97 -16.70 -0.96
C ASN A 56 3.77 -17.45 -2.05
N THR A 57 4.12 -18.73 -1.84
CA THR A 57 5.02 -19.47 -2.76
C THR A 57 4.36 -20.03 -4.02
N ASN A 58 3.06 -20.36 -3.97
CA ASN A 58 2.37 -21.08 -5.07
C ASN A 58 2.48 -20.39 -6.44
N LEU A 59 2.44 -19.05 -6.50
CA LEU A 59 2.59 -18.33 -7.76
C LEU A 59 4.04 -18.26 -8.23
N LEU A 60 5.01 -18.20 -7.31
CA LEU A 60 6.44 -18.28 -7.63
C LEU A 60 6.78 -19.64 -8.24
N GLU A 61 6.22 -20.72 -7.68
CA GLU A 61 6.37 -22.08 -8.21
C GLU A 61 5.75 -22.25 -9.61
N LEU A 62 4.73 -21.44 -9.95
CA LEU A 62 4.13 -21.37 -11.28
C LEU A 62 4.85 -20.41 -12.23
N GLY A 63 5.97 -19.82 -11.82
CA GLY A 63 6.83 -19.00 -12.68
C GLY A 63 6.67 -17.48 -12.56
N LEU A 64 5.93 -16.97 -11.57
CA LEU A 64 5.86 -15.54 -11.29
C LEU A 64 7.28 -14.95 -11.12
N GLN A 65 7.60 -13.94 -11.93
CA GLN A 65 8.78 -13.09 -11.78
C GLN A 65 8.34 -11.76 -11.16
N PRO A 66 8.49 -11.57 -9.83
CA PRO A 66 7.92 -10.42 -9.16
C PRO A 66 8.66 -9.12 -9.52
N HIS A 67 7.89 -8.05 -9.71
CA HIS A 67 8.41 -6.69 -9.69
C HIS A 67 8.25 -6.16 -8.26
N LEU A 68 9.34 -6.19 -7.50
CA LEU A 68 9.36 -5.68 -6.13
C LEU A 68 9.25 -4.15 -6.12
N LEU A 69 8.78 -3.61 -5.00
CA LEU A 69 8.74 -2.17 -4.78
C LEU A 69 10.16 -1.61 -4.82
N SER A 70 10.39 -0.66 -5.72
CA SER A 70 11.68 -0.02 -5.92
C SER A 70 11.58 1.50 -5.81
N ASP A 71 12.70 2.15 -5.51
CA ASP A 71 12.81 3.62 -5.56
C ASP A 71 12.37 4.15 -6.94
N SER A 72 12.75 3.47 -8.03
CA SER A 72 12.34 3.84 -9.39
C SER A 72 10.82 3.74 -9.64
N LEU A 73 10.14 2.78 -9.02
CA LEU A 73 8.69 2.64 -9.10
C LEU A 73 8.00 3.77 -8.34
N LEU A 74 8.49 4.10 -7.14
CA LEU A 74 7.99 5.22 -6.34
C LEU A 74 8.17 6.56 -7.07
N ASP A 75 9.36 6.81 -7.61
CA ASP A 75 9.66 8.02 -8.37
C ASP A 75 8.73 8.17 -9.58
N SER A 76 8.54 7.09 -10.35
CA SER A 76 7.65 7.06 -11.50
C SER A 76 6.21 7.40 -11.11
N LEU A 77 5.70 6.78 -10.04
CA LEU A 77 4.32 6.97 -9.61
C LEU A 77 4.07 8.35 -8.99
N LEU A 78 5.04 8.88 -8.23
CA LEU A 78 4.98 10.23 -7.67
C LEU A 78 4.99 11.30 -8.77
N ASN A 79 5.87 11.17 -9.77
CA ASN A 79 5.88 12.07 -10.93
C ASN A 79 4.55 12.03 -11.69
N PHE A 80 3.94 10.85 -11.82
CA PHE A 80 2.61 10.70 -12.41
C PHE A 80 1.55 11.44 -11.59
N ALA A 81 1.54 11.29 -10.27
CA ALA A 81 0.62 11.99 -9.38
C ALA A 81 0.81 13.52 -9.46
N VAL A 82 2.06 14.00 -9.46
CA VAL A 82 2.39 15.43 -9.60
C VAL A 82 1.90 15.99 -10.94
N LYS A 83 2.10 15.25 -12.04
CA LYS A 83 1.64 15.64 -13.38
C LYS A 83 0.14 15.88 -13.42
N TYR A 84 -0.64 15.08 -12.69
CA TYR A 84 -2.10 15.16 -12.69
C TYR A 84 -2.70 15.76 -11.41
N LYS A 85 -1.89 16.39 -10.55
CA LYS A 85 -2.33 16.91 -9.24
C LYS A 85 -3.53 17.86 -9.30
N GLY A 86 -3.68 18.61 -10.40
CA GLY A 86 -4.81 19.52 -10.63
C GLY A 86 -6.16 18.82 -10.79
N ARG A 87 -6.18 17.49 -10.98
CA ARG A 87 -7.39 16.67 -11.11
C ARG A 87 -7.84 16.05 -9.79
N VAL A 88 -7.05 16.20 -8.72
CA VAL A 88 -7.32 15.57 -7.43
C VAL A 88 -8.36 16.38 -6.65
N ASP A 89 -9.54 15.79 -6.40
CA ASP A 89 -10.50 16.35 -5.45
C ASP A 89 -10.04 16.03 -4.02
N LYS A 90 -9.46 17.04 -3.35
CA LYS A 90 -8.94 16.90 -1.99
C LYS A 90 -10.01 16.53 -0.96
N ASN A 91 -11.29 16.82 -1.24
CA ASN A 91 -12.39 16.48 -0.34
C ASN A 91 -12.65 14.97 -0.26
N GLN A 92 -12.04 14.16 -1.14
CA GLN A 92 -12.21 12.69 -1.13
C GLN A 92 -11.03 11.96 -0.48
N ILE A 93 -9.98 12.66 -0.04
CA ILE A 93 -8.77 12.02 0.51
C ILE A 93 -9.04 11.45 1.90
N LEU A 94 -9.64 12.24 2.79
CA LEU A 94 -9.89 11.81 4.17
C LEU A 94 -11.06 10.83 4.24
N PRO A 95 -10.96 9.76 5.04
CA PRO A 95 -12.05 8.81 5.25
C PRO A 95 -13.28 9.49 5.86
N LYS A 96 -14.46 9.14 5.36
CA LYS A 96 -15.76 9.71 5.80
C LYS A 96 -16.66 8.71 6.52
N VAL A 97 -16.20 7.47 6.69
CA VAL A 97 -17.01 6.36 7.20
C VAL A 97 -16.30 5.76 8.39
N GLN A 98 -16.97 5.74 9.53
CA GLN A 98 -16.53 5.10 10.78
C GLN A 98 -17.18 3.72 10.89
N TRP A 99 -16.42 2.68 11.28
CA TRP A 99 -16.97 1.34 11.55
C TRP A 99 -17.75 1.30 12.84
N ARG A 100 -17.26 1.98 13.88
CA ARG A 100 -18.03 2.20 15.09
C ARG A 100 -19.15 3.19 14.76
N ARG A 101 -20.38 2.71 14.82
CA ARG A 101 -21.58 3.54 14.87
C ARG A 101 -21.97 3.61 16.33
N ASP A 102 -21.36 4.54 17.05
CA ASP A 102 -21.96 5.02 18.28
C ASP A 102 -23.05 6.05 17.91
#